data_AF-A0A6B3N5P2-F1
#
_entry.id   AF-A0A6B3N5P2-F1
#
_cell.length_a   1.000
_cell.length_b   1.000
_cell.length_c   1.000
_cell.angle_alpha   90.00
_cell.angle_beta   90.00
_cell.angle_gamma   90.00
#
_symmetry.space_group_name_H-M   'P 1'
#
loop_
_entity.id
_entity.type
_entity.pdbx_description
1 polymer ?
#
loop_
_entity_poly.entity_id
_entity_poly.type
_entity_poly.pdbx_seq_one_letter_code
_entity_poly.pdbx_strand_id
1 'polypeptide(L)'
;MATTAGVPSKELDWLLQELTGIEPLVLRLESFKGRETIKIRYPLPVLSQLWQQRLRQRCPIQYLAGMAHWRHFSLKVSTAVLIPRPETECLIDLAIEALQNSPKPLSGSRQWADLGTGSGAIALGLAEADPSATIHAVDCSASALAIAQQNAQKLDLAERIQFYQGSW
;
A
#
# COMPACT_ATOMS: atom_id res chain seq x y z
N MET A 1 -17.95 6.21 21.35
CA MET A 1 -16.99 5.08 21.45
C MET A 1 -15.66 5.37 20.75
N ALA A 2 -15.61 5.86 19.51
CA ALA A 2 -14.34 6.27 18.87
C ALA A 2 -13.69 7.52 19.52
N THR A 3 -14.50 8.55 19.80
CA THR A 3 -14.06 9.81 20.43
C THR A 3 -13.55 9.65 21.86
N THR A 4 -14.03 8.64 22.58
CA THR A 4 -13.67 8.37 23.99
C THR A 4 -12.25 7.82 24.15
N ALA A 5 -11.65 7.29 23.08
CA ALA A 5 -10.29 6.72 23.09
C ALA A 5 -9.25 7.61 22.38
N GLY A 6 -9.63 8.82 21.96
CA GLY A 6 -8.75 9.76 21.25
C GLY A 6 -8.38 9.33 19.82
N VAL A 7 -9.07 8.36 19.23
CA VAL A 7 -8.86 7.94 17.83
C VAL A 7 -9.80 8.72 16.91
N PRO A 8 -9.29 9.37 15.85
CA PRO A 8 -10.13 10.10 14.89
C PRO A 8 -11.20 9.20 14.27
N SER A 9 -12.44 9.70 14.17
CA SER A 9 -13.55 8.97 13.52
C SER A 9 -13.24 8.62 12.06
N LYS A 10 -12.42 9.44 11.39
CA LYS A 10 -11.96 9.21 10.01
C LYS A 10 -11.22 7.89 9.84
N GLU A 11 -10.53 7.39 10.87
CA GLU A 11 -9.88 6.07 10.82
C GLU A 11 -10.91 4.95 10.75
N LEU A 12 -11.99 5.05 11.54
CA LEU A 12 -13.07 4.07 11.50
C LEU A 12 -13.77 4.09 10.13
N ASP A 13 -14.03 5.28 9.60
CA ASP A 13 -14.63 5.43 8.27
C ASP A 13 -13.75 4.78 7.20
N TRP A 14 -12.43 5.00 7.25
CA TRP A 14 -11.46 4.39 6.35
C TRP A 14 -11.48 2.86 6.44
N LEU A 15 -11.42 2.29 7.66
CA LEU A 15 -11.46 0.84 7.85
C LEU A 15 -12.75 0.22 7.34
N LEU A 16 -13.89 0.89 7.58
CA LEU A 16 -15.17 0.44 7.06
C LEU A 16 -15.18 0.48 5.53
N GLN A 17 -14.68 1.53 4.89
CA GLN A 17 -14.58 1.61 3.42
C GLN A 17 -13.78 0.42 2.87
N GLU A 18 -12.59 0.18 3.40
CA GLU A 18 -11.70 -0.89 2.90
C GLU A 18 -12.26 -2.29 3.15
N LEU A 19 -12.88 -2.52 4.31
CA LEU A 19 -13.35 -3.84 4.70
C LEU A 19 -14.77 -4.14 4.23
N THR A 20 -15.63 -3.15 3.99
CA THR A 20 -17.03 -3.42 3.64
C THR A 20 -17.32 -3.22 2.15
N GLY A 21 -16.46 -2.51 1.42
CA GLY A 21 -16.70 -2.14 0.02
C GLY A 21 -17.84 -1.13 -0.15
N ILE A 22 -18.28 -0.48 0.94
CA ILE A 22 -19.25 0.60 0.87
C ILE A 22 -18.55 1.82 0.27
N GLU A 23 -19.12 2.38 -0.79
CA GLU A 23 -18.59 3.58 -1.41
C GLU A 23 -18.51 4.76 -0.42
N PRO A 24 -17.45 5.58 -0.47
CA PRO A 24 -17.30 6.74 0.41
C PRO A 24 -18.50 7.69 0.35
N LEU A 25 -19.11 7.83 -0.83
CA LEU A 25 -20.28 8.68 -1.05
C LEU A 25 -21.51 8.15 -0.29
N VAL A 26 -21.69 6.83 -0.21
CA VAL A 26 -22.79 6.20 0.52
C VAL A 26 -22.65 6.46 2.02
N LEU A 27 -21.43 6.35 2.57
CA LEU A 27 -21.17 6.66 3.97
C LEU A 27 -21.40 8.15 4.26
N ARG A 28 -20.88 9.04 3.42
CA ARG A 28 -20.94 10.50 3.64
C ARG A 28 -22.34 11.08 3.49
N LEU A 29 -23.12 10.60 2.53
CA LEU A 29 -24.51 11.02 2.32
C LEU A 29 -25.49 10.28 3.23
N GLU A 30 -24.99 9.33 4.03
CA GLU A 30 -25.80 8.45 4.86
C GLU A 30 -26.92 7.75 4.08
N SER A 31 -26.72 7.53 2.77
CA SER A 31 -27.74 6.99 1.88
C SER A 31 -28.08 5.51 2.16
N PHE A 32 -27.34 4.91 3.10
CA PHE A 32 -27.66 3.62 3.70
C PHE A 32 -28.78 3.69 4.75
N LYS A 33 -29.16 4.86 5.28
CA LYS A 33 -30.21 4.99 6.32
C LYS A 33 -31.58 4.50 5.87
N GLY A 34 -31.84 4.44 4.55
CA GLY A 34 -33.05 3.87 3.97
C GLY A 34 -32.93 2.40 3.54
N ARG A 35 -31.80 1.74 3.80
CA ARG A 35 -31.57 0.34 3.44
C ARG A 35 -31.76 -0.56 4.65
N GLU A 36 -32.58 -1.60 4.54
CA GLU A 36 -32.77 -2.59 5.61
C GLU A 36 -31.52 -3.44 5.85
N THR A 37 -30.73 -3.70 4.80
CA THR A 37 -29.52 -4.51 4.89
C THR A 37 -28.38 -3.91 4.07
N ILE A 38 -27.17 -3.93 4.63
CA ILE A 38 -25.94 -3.56 3.95
C ILE A 38 -25.10 -4.83 3.78
N LYS A 39 -24.76 -5.17 2.54
CA LYS A 39 -23.86 -6.29 2.26
C LYS A 39 -22.44 -5.87 2.64
N ILE A 40 -21.93 -6.45 3.71
CA ILE A 40 -20.56 -6.25 4.20
C ILE A 40 -19.73 -7.48 3.85
N ARG A 41 -18.48 -7.27 3.43
CA ARG A 41 -17.54 -8.37 3.10
C ARG A 41 -17.15 -9.18 4.34
N TYR A 42 -17.14 -8.56 5.51
CA TYR A 42 -16.85 -9.19 6.80
C TYR A 42 -18.01 -9.01 7.78
N PRO A 43 -18.35 -10.04 8.58
CA PRO A 43 -19.37 -9.93 9.61
C PRO A 43 -19.08 -8.82 10.65
N LEU A 44 -20.12 -8.18 11.19
CA LEU A 44 -20.00 -7.15 12.23
C LEU A 44 -19.17 -7.57 13.45
N PRO A 45 -19.23 -8.82 13.95
CA PRO A 45 -18.36 -9.25 15.05
C PRO A 45 -16.86 -9.17 14.70
N VAL A 46 -16.49 -9.50 13.47
CA VAL A 46 -15.10 -9.43 12.97
C VAL A 46 -14.64 -7.97 12.92
N LEU A 47 -15.46 -7.08 12.33
CA LEU A 47 -15.16 -5.65 12.27
C LEU A 47 -15.01 -5.04 13.68
N SER A 48 -15.89 -5.45 14.60
CA SER A 48 -15.84 -5.01 15.99
C SER A 48 -14.55 -5.46 16.68
N GLN A 49 -14.12 -6.70 16.43
CA GLN A 49 -12.87 -7.24 16.98
C GLN A 49 -11.65 -6.49 16.46
N LEU A 50 -11.57 -6.25 15.14
CA LEU A 50 -10.48 -5.47 14.54
C LEU A 50 -10.43 -4.05 15.13
N TRP A 51 -11.59 -3.39 15.29
CA TRP A 51 -11.65 -2.08 15.91
C TRP A 51 -11.20 -2.10 17.38
N GLN A 52 -11.58 -3.12 18.15
CA GLN A 52 -11.08 -3.28 19.52
C GLN A 52 -9.55 -3.49 19.55
N GLN A 53 -8.99 -4.19 18.57
CA GLN A 53 -7.54 -4.36 18.43
C GLN A 53 -6.85 -3.00 18.17
N ARG A 54 -7.39 -2.16 17.26
CA ARG A 54 -6.91 -0.79 17.03
C ARG A 54 -6.87 0.04 18.30
N LEU A 55 -7.94 -0.03 19.10
CA LEU A 55 -8.09 0.78 20.32
C LEU A 55 -7.17 0.31 21.45
N ARG A 56 -7.06 -1.01 21.67
CA ARG A 56 -6.31 -1.57 22.81
C ARG A 56 -4.82 -1.69 22.54
N GLN A 57 -4.45 -2.13 21.33
CA GLN A 57 -3.06 -2.42 20.97
C GLN A 57 -2.39 -1.29 20.19
N ARG A 58 -3.15 -0.25 19.81
CA ARG A 58 -2.69 0.82 18.92
C ARG A 58 -2.12 0.28 17.59
N CYS A 59 -2.63 -0.89 17.16
CA CYS A 59 -2.24 -1.50 15.90
C CYS A 59 -2.58 -0.56 14.73
N PRO A 60 -1.65 -0.25 13.82
CA PRO A 60 -1.95 0.52 12.62
C PRO A 60 -3.12 -0.06 11.84
N ILE A 61 -4.04 0.81 11.42
CA ILE A 61 -5.30 0.38 10.80
C ILE A 61 -5.09 -0.31 9.45
N GLN A 62 -4.02 0.05 8.75
CA GLN A 62 -3.57 -0.59 7.50
C GLN A 62 -3.18 -2.05 7.71
N TYR A 63 -2.57 -2.41 8.84
CA TYR A 63 -2.28 -3.81 9.15
C TYR A 63 -3.54 -4.59 9.49
N LEU A 64 -4.53 -3.96 10.11
CA LEU A 64 -5.84 -4.57 10.35
C LEU A 64 -6.60 -4.79 9.04
N ALA A 65 -6.48 -3.85 8.09
CA ALA A 65 -7.06 -3.97 6.76
C ALA A 65 -6.24 -4.88 5.82
N GLY A 66 -4.97 -5.14 6.14
CA GLY A 66 -4.02 -5.87 5.30
C GLY A 66 -3.58 -5.10 4.05
N MET A 67 -3.82 -3.79 4.00
CA MET A 67 -3.56 -2.96 2.82
C MET A 67 -3.27 -1.49 3.19
N ALA A 68 -2.57 -0.80 2.30
CA ALA A 68 -2.32 0.63 2.36
C ALA A 68 -2.41 1.22 0.94
N HIS A 69 -2.89 2.46 0.85
CA HIS A 69 -2.81 3.23 -0.39
C HIS A 69 -1.46 3.95 -0.46
N TRP A 70 -0.83 3.92 -1.63
CA TRP A 70 0.39 4.66 -1.92
C TRP A 70 0.42 5.01 -3.40
N ARG A 71 0.57 6.30 -3.72
CA ARG A 71 0.20 6.88 -5.02
C ARG A 71 -1.23 6.43 -5.36
N HIS A 72 -1.45 5.83 -6.52
CA HIS A 72 -2.74 5.25 -6.88
C HIS A 72 -2.78 3.72 -6.66
N PHE A 73 -1.75 3.14 -6.06
CA PHE A 73 -1.70 1.71 -5.78
C PHE A 73 -2.43 1.37 -4.48
N SER A 74 -3.12 0.23 -4.52
CA SER A 74 -3.64 -0.47 -3.34
C SER A 74 -2.70 -1.63 -3.01
N LEU A 75 -1.72 -1.37 -2.14
CA LEU A 75 -0.66 -2.32 -1.80
C LEU A 75 -1.06 -3.17 -0.60
N LYS A 76 -0.85 -4.48 -0.70
CA LYS A 76 -0.90 -5.38 0.44
C LYS A 76 0.22 -5.00 1.41
N VAL A 77 -0.12 -4.92 2.69
CA VAL A 77 0.84 -4.72 3.78
C VAL A 77 0.52 -5.66 4.94
N SER A 78 1.53 -5.91 5.78
CA SER A 78 1.38 -6.62 7.04
C SER A 78 2.48 -6.18 7.99
N THR A 79 2.54 -6.74 9.19
CA THR A 79 3.63 -6.51 10.14
C THR A 79 5.02 -6.89 9.62
N ALA A 80 5.12 -7.62 8.50
CA ALA A 80 6.38 -7.95 7.85
C ALA A 80 7.01 -6.80 7.05
N VAL A 81 6.29 -5.71 6.78
CA VAL A 81 6.76 -4.57 5.98
C VAL A 81 6.39 -3.26 6.65
N LEU A 82 7.17 -2.20 6.40
CA LEU A 82 6.77 -0.86 6.77
C LEU A 82 5.56 -0.43 5.93
N ILE A 83 4.57 0.22 6.55
CA ILE A 83 3.49 0.89 5.82
C ILE A 83 4.10 2.00 4.97
N PRO A 84 3.95 1.96 3.63
CA PRO A 84 4.52 2.97 2.75
C PRO A 84 3.92 4.35 3.08
N ARG A 85 4.77 5.38 3.06
CA ARG A 85 4.43 6.71 3.57
C ARG A 85 4.12 7.67 2.41
N PRO A 86 3.09 8.53 2.50
CA PRO A 86 2.78 9.49 1.43
C PRO A 86 3.97 10.36 1.04
N GLU A 87 4.82 10.70 1.99
CA GLU A 87 6.03 11.51 1.78
C GLU A 87 7.04 10.82 0.83
N THR A 88 7.01 9.49 0.73
CA THR A 88 7.91 8.73 -0.18
C THR A 88 7.40 8.68 -1.62
N GLU A 89 6.16 9.12 -1.88
CA GLU A 89 5.60 9.10 -3.23
C GLU A 89 6.37 10.01 -4.20
N CYS A 90 6.88 11.15 -3.70
CA CYS A 90 7.62 12.12 -4.52
C CYS A 90 8.98 11.59 -5.00
N LEU A 91 9.51 10.53 -4.38
CA LEU A 91 10.80 9.93 -4.79
C LEU A 91 10.75 9.42 -6.23
N ILE A 92 9.59 8.94 -6.68
CA ILE A 92 9.42 8.46 -8.05
C ILE A 92 9.56 9.62 -9.03
N ASP A 93 8.86 10.72 -8.76
CA ASP A 93 8.86 11.87 -9.66
C ASP A 93 10.25 12.51 -9.73
N LEU A 94 10.95 12.60 -8.58
CA LEU A 94 12.34 13.05 -8.50
C LEU A 94 13.30 12.13 -9.28
N ALA A 95 13.12 10.81 -9.19
CA ALA A 95 13.95 9.85 -9.92
C ALA A 95 13.79 9.98 -11.45
N ILE A 96 12.55 10.14 -11.93
CA ILE A 96 12.27 10.34 -13.35
C ILE A 96 12.77 11.70 -13.84
N GLU A 97 12.61 12.76 -13.05
CA GLU A 97 13.14 14.08 -13.39
C GLU A 97 14.67 14.05 -13.51
N ALA A 98 15.36 13.43 -12.55
CA ALA A 98 16.81 13.25 -12.59
C ALA A 98 17.27 12.47 -13.83
N LEU A 99 16.48 11.47 -14.26
CA LEU A 99 16.73 10.70 -15.48
C LEU A 99 16.64 11.57 -16.73
N GLN A 100 15.57 12.38 -16.85
CA GLN A 100 15.31 13.24 -18.00
C GLN A 100 16.33 14.37 -18.13
N ASN A 101 16.80 14.90 -17.00
CA ASN A 101 17.80 15.97 -16.96
C ASN A 101 19.24 15.46 -17.06
N SER A 102 19.44 14.14 -17.21
CA SER A 102 20.78 13.58 -17.32
C SER A 102 21.46 13.99 -18.63
N PRO A 103 22.65 14.61 -18.60
CA PRO A 103 23.34 15.10 -19.79
C PRO A 103 23.92 13.97 -20.66
N LYS A 104 23.96 12.73 -20.15
CA LYS A 104 24.41 11.56 -20.91
C LYS A 104 23.19 10.79 -21.40
N PRO A 105 23.03 10.57 -22.72
CA PRO A 105 22.01 9.66 -23.21
C PRO A 105 22.30 8.26 -22.64
N LEU A 106 21.30 7.69 -21.96
CA LEU A 106 21.37 6.32 -21.48
C LEU A 106 21.32 5.41 -22.71
N SER A 107 22.47 4.82 -23.04
CA SER A 107 22.57 3.78 -24.06
C SER A 107 22.44 2.42 -23.38
N GLY A 108 21.40 1.67 -23.72
CA GLY A 108 21.12 0.33 -23.15
C GLY A 108 19.84 0.26 -22.30
N SER A 109 19.57 -0.92 -21.74
CA SER A 109 18.44 -1.16 -20.83
C SER A 109 18.63 -0.40 -19.53
N ARG A 110 17.63 0.39 -19.12
CA ARG A 110 17.66 1.14 -17.86
C ARG A 110 17.49 0.19 -16.68
N GLN A 111 18.31 0.39 -15.65
CA GLN A 111 18.34 -0.45 -14.46
C GLN A 111 18.14 0.43 -13.24
N TRP A 112 17.16 0.09 -12.41
CA TRP A 112 16.95 0.73 -11.11
C TRP A 112 17.20 -0.28 -9.99
N ALA A 113 17.66 0.22 -8.84
CA ALA A 113 17.80 -0.58 -7.63
C ALA A 113 17.00 0.05 -6.48
N ASP A 114 16.14 -0.75 -5.84
CA ASP A 114 15.36 -0.40 -4.65
C ASP A 114 15.89 -1.23 -3.46
N LEU A 115 16.60 -0.57 -2.54
CA LEU A 115 17.30 -1.20 -1.42
C LEU A 115 16.45 -1.06 -0.15
N GLY A 116 15.99 -2.19 0.39
CA GLY A 116 14.98 -2.23 1.44
C GLY A 116 13.57 -2.09 0.87
N THR A 117 13.26 -2.88 -0.17
CA THR A 117 12.04 -2.70 -0.97
C THR A 117 10.73 -2.82 -0.16
N GLY A 118 10.74 -3.52 0.98
CA GLY A 118 9.60 -3.62 1.88
C GLY A 118 8.35 -4.17 1.18
N SER A 119 7.30 -3.37 1.07
CA SER A 119 6.06 -3.73 0.36
C SER A 119 6.19 -3.66 -1.18
N GLY A 120 7.35 -3.28 -1.70
CA GLY A 120 7.60 -3.02 -3.11
C GLY A 120 7.18 -1.64 -3.59
N ALA A 121 6.79 -0.72 -2.70
CA ALA A 121 6.15 0.54 -3.10
C ALA A 121 7.01 1.35 -4.09
N ILE A 122 8.29 1.56 -3.77
CA ILE A 122 9.21 2.30 -4.63
C ILE A 122 9.51 1.51 -5.91
N ALA A 123 9.86 0.22 -5.80
CA ALA A 123 10.10 -0.63 -6.97
C ALA A 123 8.93 -0.64 -7.97
N LEU A 124 7.69 -0.71 -7.48
CA LEU A 124 6.47 -0.69 -8.29
C LEU A 124 6.25 0.69 -8.93
N GLY A 125 6.48 1.77 -8.18
CA GLY A 125 6.39 3.13 -8.69
C GLY A 125 7.42 3.41 -9.79
N LEU A 126 8.66 2.95 -9.61
CA LEU A 126 9.72 3.08 -10.61
C LEU A 126 9.41 2.23 -11.85
N ALA A 127 8.95 0.98 -11.65
CA ALA A 127 8.50 0.16 -12.75
C ALA A 127 7.43 0.92 -13.55
N GLU A 128 6.34 1.35 -12.94
CA GLU A 128 5.29 2.07 -13.64
C GLU A 128 5.79 3.32 -14.39
N ALA A 129 6.59 4.14 -13.73
CA ALA A 129 7.00 5.43 -14.27
C ALA A 129 8.09 5.32 -15.36
N ASP A 130 8.89 4.25 -15.36
CA ASP A 130 9.86 3.93 -16.42
C ASP A 130 9.57 2.54 -17.02
N PRO A 131 8.63 2.44 -17.99
CA PRO A 131 8.26 1.17 -18.62
C PRO A 131 9.41 0.44 -19.33
N SER A 132 10.49 1.16 -19.64
CA SER A 132 11.67 0.63 -20.33
C SER A 132 12.72 0.04 -19.39
N ALA A 133 12.56 0.23 -18.09
CA ALA A 133 13.53 -0.22 -17.10
C ALA A 133 13.19 -1.59 -16.52
N THR A 134 14.25 -2.30 -16.13
CA THR A 134 14.17 -3.42 -15.20
C THR A 134 14.53 -2.92 -13.80
N ILE A 135 13.73 -3.33 -12.81
CA ILE A 135 13.91 -2.92 -11.42
C ILE A 135 14.48 -4.08 -10.62
N HIS A 136 15.51 -3.82 -9.82
CA HIS A 136 16.08 -4.77 -8.88
C HIS A 136 15.64 -4.39 -7.46
N ALA A 137 14.71 -5.15 -6.91
CA ALA A 137 14.13 -4.93 -5.59
C ALA A 137 14.76 -5.87 -4.57
N VAL A 138 15.41 -5.32 -3.54
CA VAL A 138 16.16 -6.12 -2.57
C VAL A 138 15.72 -5.82 -1.15
N ASP A 139 15.57 -6.86 -0.35
CA ASP A 139 15.26 -6.75 1.08
C ASP A 139 15.96 -7.87 1.85
N CYS A 140 16.32 -7.62 3.11
CA CYS A 140 16.91 -8.66 3.96
C CYS A 140 15.84 -9.67 4.44
N SER A 141 14.58 -9.23 4.48
CA SER A 141 13.45 -10.02 4.95
C SER A 141 12.78 -10.78 3.81
N ALA A 142 12.83 -12.12 3.88
CA ALA A 142 12.09 -12.99 2.96
C ALA A 142 10.57 -12.73 3.02
N SER A 143 10.02 -12.38 4.18
CA SER A 143 8.59 -12.09 4.33
C SER A 143 8.21 -10.74 3.72
N ALA A 144 9.12 -9.76 3.70
CA ALA A 144 8.93 -8.51 2.96
C ALA A 144 8.89 -8.78 1.45
N LEU A 145 9.86 -9.54 0.94
CA LEU A 145 9.92 -9.91 -0.48
C LEU A 145 8.68 -10.66 -0.94
N ALA A 146 8.15 -11.57 -0.12
CA ALA A 146 6.90 -12.27 -0.43
C ALA A 146 5.71 -11.30 -0.60
N ILE A 147 5.67 -10.21 0.18
CA ILE A 147 4.64 -9.17 0.04
C ILE A 147 4.89 -8.31 -1.21
N ALA A 148 6.13 -7.89 -1.45
CA ALA A 148 6.48 -7.13 -2.65
C ALA A 148 6.15 -7.89 -3.94
N GLN A 149 6.45 -9.20 -3.98
CA GLN A 149 6.11 -10.08 -5.10
C GLN A 149 4.59 -10.19 -5.31
N GLN A 150 3.81 -10.37 -4.23
CA GLN A 150 2.35 -10.42 -4.32
C GLN A 150 1.78 -9.09 -4.85
N ASN A 151 2.34 -7.96 -4.45
CA ASN A 151 1.94 -6.66 -4.96
C ASN A 151 2.30 -6.49 -6.44
N ALA A 152 3.49 -6.92 -6.85
CA ALA A 152 3.91 -6.89 -8.25
C ALA A 152 3.03 -7.77 -9.13
N GLN A 153 2.64 -8.96 -8.65
CA GLN A 153 1.69 -9.83 -9.34
C GLN A 153 0.31 -9.19 -9.46
N LYS A 154 -0.21 -8.61 -8.36
CA LYS A 154 -1.53 -7.96 -8.35
C LYS A 154 -1.62 -6.76 -9.32
N LEU A 155 -0.50 -6.10 -9.58
CA LEU A 155 -0.41 -4.92 -10.45
C LEU A 155 0.10 -5.25 -11.87
N ASP A 156 0.28 -6.53 -12.20
CA ASP A 156 0.83 -6.98 -13.49
C ASP A 156 2.22 -6.37 -13.82
N LEU A 157 3.03 -6.13 -12.78
CA LEU A 157 4.39 -5.56 -12.87
C LEU A 157 5.50 -6.58 -12.59
N ALA A 158 5.15 -7.82 -12.25
CA ALA A 158 6.10 -8.85 -11.81
C ALA A 158 7.24 -9.12 -12.82
N GLU A 159 6.93 -9.12 -14.12
CA GLU A 159 7.94 -9.37 -15.18
C GLU A 159 9.01 -8.28 -15.27
N ARG A 160 8.78 -7.12 -14.65
CA ARG A 160 9.69 -5.96 -14.73
C ARG A 160 10.52 -5.77 -13.46
N ILE A 161 10.29 -6.61 -12.44
CA ILE A 161 10.92 -6.49 -11.14
C ILE A 161 11.60 -7.81 -10.77
N GLN A 162 12.92 -7.76 -10.58
CA GLN A 162 13.72 -8.87 -10.10
C GLN A 162 13.91 -8.73 -8.59
N PHE A 163 13.54 -9.77 -7.83
CA PHE A 163 13.56 -9.76 -6.38
C PHE A 163 14.75 -10.54 -5.83
N TYR A 164 15.45 -9.96 -4.86
CA TYR A 164 16.61 -10.58 -4.23
C TYR A 164 16.52 -10.49 -2.72
N GLN A 165 16.90 -11.56 -2.04
CA GLN A 165 17.14 -11.51 -0.61
C GLN A 165 18.60 -11.18 -0.33
N GLY A 166 18.86 -10.10 0.40
CA GLY A 166 20.22 -9.65 0.66
C GLY A 166 20.31 -8.50 1.66
N SER A 167 21.54 -8.20 2.06
CA SER A 167 21.89 -7.04 2.90
C SER A 167 23.06 -6.31 2.23
N TRP A 168 23.05 -4.98 2.32
CA TRP A 168 23.96 -4.09 1.62
C TRP A 168 24.84 -3.31 2.58
#